data_AF-A0A351TQ91-F1
#
_entry.id   AF-A0A351TQ91-F1
#
_cell.length_a   1.000
_cell.length_b   1.000
_cell.length_c   1.000
_cell.angle_alpha   90.00
_cell.angle_beta   90.00
_cell.angle_gamma   90.00
#
_symmetry.space_group_name_H-M   'P 1'
#
loop_
_entity.id
_entity.type
_entity.pdbx_description
1 polymer ?
#
loop_
_entity_poly.entity_id
_entity_poly.type
_entity_poly.pdbx_seq_one_letter_code
_entity_poly.pdbx_strand_id
1 'polypeptide(L)' 'MMSQTMKIINISEVRRLGTEALVKVLGPIGMARYLEEYDNGGQGDYTKEKYEQPDYLIEDILAMADCLD' A
#
# COMPACT_ATOMS: atom_id res chain seq x y z
N MET A 1 13.40 29.29 16.98
CA MET A 1 12.81 28.17 16.23
C MET A 1 13.40 28.18 14.83
N MET A 2 14.02 27.10 14.38
CA MET A 2 14.49 27.01 12.99
C MET A 2 13.27 26.90 12.08
N SER A 3 12.96 27.98 11.37
CA SER A 3 11.94 27.97 10.33
C SER A 3 12.57 27.31 9.10
N GLN A 4 12.33 26.01 8.93
CA GLN A 4 12.61 25.34 7.66
C GLN A 4 11.50 25.73 6.70
N THR A 5 11.81 26.64 5.78
CA THR A 5 10.99 26.89 4.60
C THR A 5 10.90 25.57 3.84
N MET A 6 9.74 24.90 3.88
CA MET A 6 9.52 23.70 3.07
C MET A 6 9.74 24.08 1.61
N LYS A 7 10.77 23.54 0.98
CA LYS A 7 10.77 23.39 -0.48
C LYS A 7 9.45 22.71 -0.83
N ILE A 8 8.74 23.22 -1.83
CA ILE A 8 7.58 22.53 -2.39
C ILE A 8 8.12 21.24 -3.04
N ILE A 9 8.19 20.20 -2.23
CA ILE A 9 8.50 18.85 -2.64
C ILE A 9 7.21 18.24 -3.18
N ASN A 10 7.29 17.59 -4.33
CA ASN A 10 6.16 16.85 -4.88
C ASN A 10 5.66 15.86 -3.82
N ILE A 11 4.35 15.61 -3.78
CA ILE A 11 3.71 14.67 -2.85
C ILE A 11 4.40 13.29 -2.90
N SER A 12 4.83 12.84 -4.09
CA SER A 12 5.59 11.60 -4.24
C SER A 12 6.91 11.60 -3.47
N GLU A 13 7.61 12.73 -3.44
CA GLU A 13 8.88 12.91 -2.76
C GLU A 13 8.70 13.03 -1.24
N VAL A 14 7.62 13.69 -0.79
CA VAL A 14 7.20 13.67 0.63
C VAL A 14 6.98 12.23 1.09
N ARG A 15 6.22 11.43 0.33
CA ARG A 15 5.95 10.02 0.67
C ARG A 15 7.24 9.21 0.71
N ARG A 16 8.10 9.32 -0.31
CA ARG A 16 9.37 8.59 -0.36
C ARG A 16 10.24 8.91 0.86
N LEU A 17 10.46 10.20 1.14
CA LEU A 17 11.30 10.64 2.26
C LEU A 17 10.70 10.24 3.61
N GLY A 18 9.38 10.35 3.77
CA GLY A 18 8.67 9.90 4.97
C GLY A 18 8.81 8.40 5.20
N THR A 19 8.57 7.58 4.18
CA THR A 19 8.74 6.12 4.25
C THR A 19 10.19 5.74 4.58
N GLU A 20 11.18 6.36 3.93
CA GLU A 20 12.60 6.12 4.23
C GLU A 20 12.96 6.44 5.68
N ALA A 21 12.47 7.56 6.21
CA ALA A 21 12.69 7.95 7.59
C ALA A 21 12.06 6.97 8.58
N LEU A 22 10.82 6.54 8.32
CA LEU A 22 10.11 5.56 9.15
C LEU A 22 10.82 4.20 9.15
N VAL A 23 11.20 3.68 7.97
CA VAL A 23 11.91 2.41 7.84
C VAL A 23 13.25 2.45 8.57
N LYS A 24 13.99 3.57 8.47
CA LYS A 24 15.29 3.72 9.13
C LYS A 24 15.20 3.62 10.66
N VAL A 25 14.11 4.14 11.25
CA VAL A 25 13.97 4.22 12.72
C VAL A 25 13.24 3.01 13.29
N LEU A 26 12.20 2.53 12.61
CA LEU A 26 11.29 1.51 13.12
C LEU A 26 11.52 0.12 12.51
N GLY A 27 12.31 0.04 11.44
CA GLY A 27 12.35 -1.12 10.56
C GLY A 27 11.07 -1.28 9.73
N PRO A 28 11.03 -2.23 8.78
CA PRO A 28 9.88 -2.44 7.91
C PRO A 28 8.59 -2.80 8.66
N ILE A 29 8.69 -3.68 9.67
CA ILE A 29 7.53 -4.12 10.46
C ILE A 29 6.96 -2.98 11.33
N GLY A 30 7.84 -2.21 11.97
CA GLY A 30 7.41 -1.08 12.79
C GLY A 30 6.81 0.05 11.96
N MET A 31 7.34 0.28 10.75
CA MET A 31 6.76 1.23 9.79
C MET A 31 5.35 0.82 9.35
N ALA A 32 5.14 -0.46 9.01
CA ALA A 32 3.81 -0.96 8.63
C ALA A 32 2.79 -0.76 9.76
N ARG A 33 3.13 -1.15 10.99
CA ARG A 33 2.27 -0.93 12.17
C ARG A 33 1.96 0.53 12.43
N TYR A 34 2.95 1.42 12.28
CA TYR A 34 2.73 2.86 12.41
C TYR A 34 1.71 3.37 11.40
N LEU A 35 1.78 2.93 10.14
CA LEU A 35 0.80 3.33 9.12
C LEU A 35 -0.60 2.75 9.39
N GLU A 36 -0.66 1.53 9.91
CA GLU A 36 -1.93 0.90 10.33
C GLU A 36 -2.68 1.76 11.36
N GLU A 37 -2.01 2.51 12.23
CA GLU A 37 -2.66 3.37 13.24
C GLU A 37 -3.48 4.54 12.64
N TYR A 38 -3.17 4.98 11.40
CA TYR A 38 -3.84 6.15 10.80
C TYR A 38 -5.01 5.78 9.87
N ASP A 39 -5.03 4.56 9.34
CA ASP A 39 -6.06 4.09 8.40
C ASP A 39 -6.63 2.71 8.77
N ASN A 40 -6.39 2.23 10.00
CA ASN A 40 -6.69 0.85 10.43
C ASN A 40 -6.13 -0.24 9.50
N GLY A 41 -5.03 0.05 8.80
CA GLY A 41 -4.45 -0.85 7.79
C GLY A 41 -5.17 -0.83 6.43
N GLY A 42 -6.07 0.14 6.23
CA GLY A 42 -6.90 0.27 5.03
C GLY A 42 -8.33 -0.22 5.26
N GLN A 43 -9.16 -0.10 4.22
CA GLN A 43 -10.50 -0.68 4.19
C GLN A 43 -10.49 -1.96 3.39
N GLY A 44 -11.02 -3.03 3.97
CA GLY A 44 -11.16 -4.33 3.31
C GLY A 44 -10.86 -5.48 4.26
N ASP A 45 -11.59 -6.58 4.10
CA ASP A 45 -11.29 -7.84 4.78
C ASP A 45 -10.79 -8.81 3.72
N TYR A 46 -9.49 -8.74 3.42
CA TYR A 46 -8.88 -9.60 2.40
C TYR A 46 -9.16 -11.07 2.66
N THR A 47 -9.24 -11.50 3.92
CA THR A 47 -9.52 -12.90 4.25
C THR A 47 -10.93 -13.26 3.79
N LYS A 48 -11.93 -12.46 4.17
CA LYS A 48 -13.32 -12.67 3.74
C LYS A 48 -13.47 -12.58 2.23
N GLU A 49 -12.96 -11.50 1.63
CA GLU A 49 -13.07 -11.21 0.20
C GLU A 49 -12.37 -12.28 -0.67
N LYS A 50 -11.21 -12.80 -0.23
CA LYS A 50 -10.48 -13.88 -0.93
C LYS A 50 -11.30 -15.16 -1.04
N TYR A 51 -12.13 -15.47 -0.03
CA TYR A 51 -12.97 -16.68 -0.02
C TYR A 51 -14.39 -16.45 -0.55
N GLU A 52 -14.79 -15.21 -0.83
CA GLU A 52 -16.02 -14.90 -1.57
C GLU A 52 -15.87 -15.16 -3.07
N GLN A 53 -14.64 -15.11 -3.58
CA GLN A 53 -14.35 -15.41 -4.98
C GLN A 53 -13.96 -16.87 -5.18
N PRO A 54 -14.41 -17.53 -6.27
CA PRO A 54 -13.96 -18.88 -6.59
C PRO A 54 -12.47 -18.87 -6.95
N ASP A 55 -11.79 -19.97 -6.65
CA ASP A 55 -10.43 -20.17 -7.15
C ASP A 55 -10.51 -20.50 -8.65
N TYR A 56 -9.93 -19.62 -9.47
CA TYR A 56 -9.86 -19.79 -10.91
C TYR A 56 -8.60 -20.57 -11.30
N LEU A 57 -8.71 -21.47 -12.29
CA LEU A 57 -7.53 -22.04 -12.91
C LEU A 57 -6.89 -20.99 -13.83
N ILE A 58 -5.57 -21.12 -14.03
CA ILE A 58 -4.82 -20.21 -14.91
C ILE A 58 -5.43 -20.21 -16.32
N GLU A 59 -5.87 -21.38 -16.81
CA GLU A 59 -6.55 -21.52 -18.10
C GLU A 59 -7.86 -20.72 -18.18
N ASP A 60 -8.67 -20.70 -17.12
CA ASP A 60 -9.91 -19.92 -17.07
C ASP A 60 -9.63 -18.41 -17.10
N ILE A 61 -8.59 -17.97 -16.38
CA ILE A 61 -8.17 -16.55 -16.34
C ILE A 61 -7.73 -16.08 -17.73
N LEU A 62 -6.95 -16.90 -18.43
CA LEU A 62 -6.46 -16.57 -19.77
C LEU A 62 -7.62 -16.52 -20.77
N ALA A 63 -8.55 -17.48 -20.72
CA ALA A 63 -9.72 -17.49 -21.58
C ALA A 63 -10.63 -16.26 -21.37
N MET A 64 -10.76 -15.77 -20.13
CA MET A 64 -11.50 -14.54 -19.83
C MET A 64 -10.80 -13.28 -20.36
N ALA A 65 -9.47 -13.23 -20.31
CA ALA A 65 -8.70 -12.10 -20.82
C ALA A 65 -8.78 -11.98 -22.35
N ASP A 66 -8.79 -13.12 -23.05
CA ASP A 66 -8.91 -13.18 -24.51
C ASP A 66 -10.32 -12.79 -25.02
N CYS A 67 -11.34 -12.80 -24.14
CA CYS A 67 -12.71 -12.38 -24.47
C CYS A 67 -12.95 -10.86 -24.31
N LEU A 68 -11.93 -10.07 -23.94
CA LEU A 68 -12.01 -8.62 -23.75
C LEU A 68 -11.52 -7.80 -24.97
N ASP A 69 -11.20 -8.45 -26.09
CA ASP A 69 -10.88 -7.83 -27.38
C ASP A 69 -12.13 -7.53 -28.24
#